data_AF-A0A7S1WAV0-F1
#
_entry.id   AF-A0A7S1WAV0-F1
#
_cell.length_a   1.000
_cell.length_b   1.000
_cell.length_c   1.000
_cell.angle_alpha   90.00
_cell.angle_beta   90.00
_cell.angle_gamma   90.00
#
_symmetry.space_group_name_H-M   'P 1'
#
loop_
_entity.id
_entity.type
_entity.pdbx_description
1 polymer ?
#
loop_
_entity_poly.entity_id
_entity_poly.type
_entity_poly.pdbx_seq_one_letter_code
_entity_poly.pdbx_strand_id
1 'polypeptide(L)'
;MESSFYKALRCRQCRGTAMVFDDDAQPLERSWCLFELLQTLQLSEVGGAFEGLSLCTSSGVLNAGGCSVDAALSISKKLKSLKLQNAKASCLEDKQMIDSLVQQQPGGFDAVNGFVREKVCEVLRITRKHFGSELARLESGLLLQNSLADTGQPQPQPQP
;
A
#
# COMPACT_ATOMS: atom_id res chain seq x y z
N MET A 1 -16.40 -22.31 2.64
CA MET A 1 -15.76 -22.32 1.31
C MET A 1 -14.31 -22.70 1.48
N GLU A 2 -13.81 -23.69 0.73
CA GLU A 2 -12.44 -24.21 0.88
C GLU A 2 -11.60 -23.95 -0.38
N SER A 3 -11.38 -22.68 -0.74
CA SER A 3 -10.49 -22.35 -1.87
C SER A 3 -9.03 -22.68 -1.55
N SER A 4 -8.21 -22.87 -2.59
CA SER A 4 -6.76 -23.04 -2.45
C SER A 4 -6.14 -21.87 -1.67
N PHE A 5 -6.58 -20.65 -1.94
CA PHE A 5 -6.19 -19.45 -1.19
C PHE A 5 -6.52 -19.58 0.30
N TYR A 6 -7.77 -19.94 0.65
CA TYR A 6 -8.20 -20.09 2.04
C TYR A 6 -7.36 -21.13 2.79
N LYS A 7 -7.03 -22.24 2.13
CA LYS A 7 -6.16 -23.29 2.71
C LYS A 7 -4.73 -22.80 2.90
N ALA A 8 -4.17 -22.14 1.89
CA ALA A 8 -2.81 -21.60 1.95
C ALA A 8 -2.67 -20.54 3.04
N LEU A 9 -3.66 -19.65 3.17
CA LEU A 9 -3.67 -18.58 4.15
C LEU A 9 -3.68 -19.08 5.60
N ARG A 10 -4.29 -20.25 5.85
CA ARG A 10 -4.31 -20.90 7.17
C ARG A 10 -3.10 -21.79 7.44
N CYS A 11 -2.17 -21.90 6.49
CA CYS A 11 -0.90 -22.57 6.73
C CYS A 11 -0.08 -21.77 7.75
N ARG A 12 0.52 -22.44 8.74
CA ARG A 12 1.37 -21.79 9.76
C ARG A 12 2.59 -21.06 9.20
N GLN A 13 2.98 -21.39 7.96
CA GLN A 13 4.10 -20.75 7.27
C GLN A 13 3.67 -19.53 6.45
N CYS A 14 2.37 -19.31 6.26
CA CYS A 14 1.86 -18.12 5.59
C CYS A 14 1.97 -16.93 6.54
N ARG A 15 2.78 -15.95 6.17
CA ARG A 15 3.01 -14.75 6.97
C ARG A 15 2.13 -13.58 6.60
N GLY A 16 1.43 -13.62 5.47
CA GLY A 16 0.70 -12.47 4.99
C GLY A 16 0.14 -12.72 3.60
N THR A 17 -0.53 -11.71 3.08
CA THR A 17 -1.00 -11.68 1.71
C THR A 17 -0.39 -10.51 0.98
N ALA A 18 -0.12 -10.71 -0.31
CA ALA A 18 0.32 -9.65 -1.20
C ALA A 18 -0.71 -9.49 -2.30
N MET A 19 -1.22 -8.27 -2.47
CA MET A 19 -2.07 -7.91 -3.60
C MET A 19 -1.25 -7.06 -4.56
N VAL A 20 -1.08 -7.57 -5.78
CA VAL A 20 -0.35 -6.86 -6.84
C VAL A 20 -1.34 -6.07 -7.67
N PHE A 21 -1.20 -4.74 -7.66
CA PHE A 21 -1.99 -3.82 -8.46
C PHE A 21 -1.34 -3.57 -9.81
N ASP A 22 -2.19 -3.50 -10.83
CA ASP A 22 -1.92 -2.70 -12.02
C ASP A 22 -2.12 -1.20 -11.73
N ASP A 23 -1.87 -0.37 -12.72
CA ASP A 23 -2.04 1.07 -12.58
C ASP A 23 -3.48 1.47 -12.22
N ASP A 24 -4.46 0.60 -12.50
CA ASP A 24 -5.90 0.80 -12.33
C ASP A 24 -6.49 0.19 -11.04
N ALA A 25 -5.70 -0.53 -10.26
CA ALA A 25 -6.17 -1.31 -9.12
C ALA A 25 -7.34 -2.26 -9.46
N GLN A 26 -7.39 -2.77 -10.70
CA GLN A 26 -8.45 -3.67 -11.17
C GLN A 26 -8.62 -4.94 -10.34
N PRO A 27 -7.60 -5.50 -9.66
CA PRO A 27 -7.80 -6.65 -8.79
C PRO A 27 -8.94 -6.47 -7.79
N LEU A 28 -9.13 -5.27 -7.23
CA LEU A 28 -10.20 -5.02 -6.26
C LEU A 28 -11.59 -4.85 -6.87
N GLU A 29 -11.68 -4.78 -8.19
CA GLU A 29 -12.94 -4.86 -8.90
C GLU A 29 -13.41 -6.31 -9.08
N ARG A 30 -12.64 -7.30 -8.61
CA ARG A 30 -12.98 -8.73 -8.70
C ARG A 30 -13.51 -9.25 -7.38
N SER A 31 -14.67 -9.90 -7.38
CA SER A 31 -15.29 -10.45 -6.15
C SER A 31 -14.38 -11.44 -5.44
N TRP A 32 -13.59 -12.22 -6.18
CA TRP A 32 -12.63 -13.14 -5.56
C TRP A 32 -11.54 -12.43 -4.75
N CYS A 33 -11.05 -11.28 -5.20
CA CYS A 33 -10.09 -10.49 -4.42
C CYS A 33 -10.74 -9.85 -3.18
N LEU A 34 -12.05 -9.57 -3.21
CA LEU A 34 -12.80 -9.18 -2.03
C LEU A 34 -12.84 -10.32 -0.99
N PHE A 35 -13.08 -11.55 -1.41
CA PHE A 35 -12.99 -12.71 -0.51
C PHE A 35 -11.58 -12.82 0.09
N GLU A 36 -10.53 -12.67 -0.71
CA GLU A 36 -9.13 -12.73 -0.24
C GLU A 36 -8.81 -11.63 0.79
N LEU A 37 -9.30 -10.40 0.56
CA LEU A 37 -9.20 -9.30 1.51
C LEU A 37 -9.93 -9.60 2.81
N LEU A 38 -11.15 -10.12 2.72
CA LEU A 38 -11.92 -10.46 3.91
C LEU A 38 -11.17 -11.49 4.77
N GLN A 39 -10.66 -12.55 4.15
CA GLN A 39 -9.90 -13.58 4.86
C GLN A 39 -8.61 -13.01 5.46
N THR A 40 -7.96 -12.08 4.78
CA THR A 40 -6.78 -11.37 5.29
C THR A 40 -7.10 -10.52 6.51
N LEU A 41 -8.20 -9.74 6.45
CA LEU A 41 -8.67 -8.92 7.56
C LEU A 41 -8.93 -9.78 8.80
N GLN A 42 -9.71 -10.86 8.66
CA GLN A 42 -10.04 -11.75 9.76
C GLN A 42 -8.80 -12.31 10.47
N LEU A 43 -7.78 -12.72 9.71
CA LEU A 43 -6.54 -13.23 10.32
C LEU A 43 -5.66 -12.14 10.92
N SER A 44 -5.71 -10.93 10.36
CA SER A 44 -5.01 -9.77 10.92
C SER A 44 -5.57 -9.40 12.30
N GLU A 45 -6.87 -9.60 12.53
CA GLU A 45 -7.53 -9.32 13.82
C GLU A 45 -7.25 -10.38 14.90
N VAL A 46 -6.99 -11.63 14.51
CA VAL A 46 -6.65 -12.72 15.46
C VAL A 46 -5.28 -12.50 16.11
N GLY A 47 -4.38 -11.75 15.46
CA GLY A 47 -3.04 -11.44 15.94
C GLY A 47 -2.05 -12.62 15.80
N GLY A 48 -0.76 -12.36 16.07
CA GLY A 48 0.31 -13.35 16.00
C GLY A 48 1.40 -13.00 14.99
N ALA A 49 1.93 -14.02 14.29
CA ALA A 49 3.00 -13.86 13.30
C ALA A 49 2.51 -13.45 11.89
N PHE A 50 1.21 -13.17 11.75
CA PHE A 50 0.61 -12.75 10.49
C PHE A 50 0.79 -11.24 10.30
N GLU A 51 1.53 -10.86 9.28
CA GLU A 51 1.93 -9.51 8.89
C GLU A 51 0.81 -8.75 8.14
N GLY A 52 -0.29 -9.43 7.78
CA GLY A 52 -1.45 -8.80 7.17
C GLY A 52 -1.31 -8.66 5.65
N LEU A 53 -1.73 -7.50 5.13
CA LEU A 53 -1.78 -7.19 3.71
C LEU A 53 -0.62 -6.30 3.27
N SER A 54 0.14 -6.75 2.27
CA SER A 54 1.07 -5.95 1.48
C SER A 54 0.42 -5.51 0.17
N LEU A 55 0.52 -4.22 -0.13
CA LEU A 55 0.06 -3.64 -1.39
C LEU A 55 1.27 -3.49 -2.31
N CYS A 56 1.24 -4.16 -3.45
CA CYS A 56 2.36 -4.26 -4.37
C CYS A 56 2.01 -3.63 -5.72
N THR A 57 3.02 -3.10 -6.41
CA THR A 57 2.97 -2.66 -7.80
C THR A 57 4.12 -3.31 -8.57
N SER A 58 4.18 -3.11 -9.88
CA SER A 58 5.34 -3.48 -10.70
C SER A 58 6.64 -2.80 -10.24
N SER A 59 6.55 -1.67 -9.54
CA SER A 59 7.68 -0.89 -9.05
C SER A 59 8.10 -1.19 -7.60
N GLY A 60 7.31 -1.97 -6.85
CA GLY A 60 7.68 -2.35 -5.48
C GLY A 60 6.48 -2.48 -4.53
N VAL A 61 6.76 -2.44 -3.22
CA VAL A 61 5.75 -2.58 -2.17
C VAL A 61 5.38 -1.20 -1.63
N LEU A 62 4.12 -0.79 -1.84
CA LEU A 62 3.56 0.52 -1.47
C LEU A 62 3.68 0.78 0.03
N ASN A 63 3.24 -0.17 0.86
CA ASN A 63 3.25 -0.02 2.31
C ASN A 63 4.63 -0.31 2.96
N ALA A 64 5.66 -0.52 2.15
CA ALA A 64 7.06 -0.50 2.60
C ALA A 64 7.82 0.73 2.08
N GLY A 65 7.15 1.62 1.33
CA GLY A 65 7.79 2.79 0.71
C GLY A 65 8.68 2.46 -0.49
N GLY A 66 8.56 1.25 -1.04
CA GLY A 66 9.39 0.77 -2.14
C GLY A 66 8.98 1.26 -3.53
N CYS A 67 7.93 2.08 -3.66
CA CYS A 67 7.42 2.57 -4.94
C CYS A 67 7.63 4.07 -5.11
N SER A 68 7.47 4.57 -6.34
CA SER A 68 7.49 6.02 -6.60
C SER A 68 6.32 6.74 -5.90
N VAL A 69 6.53 8.02 -5.59
CA VAL A 69 5.49 8.88 -4.99
C VAL A 69 4.27 8.97 -5.90
N ASP A 70 4.47 9.08 -7.21
CA ASP A 70 3.38 9.15 -8.19
C ASP A 70 2.54 7.88 -8.23
N ALA A 71 3.18 6.70 -8.20
CA ALA A 71 2.47 5.43 -8.14
C ALA A 71 1.63 5.32 -6.85
N ALA A 72 2.22 5.67 -5.70
CA ALA A 72 1.52 5.68 -4.42
C ALA A 72 0.30 6.63 -4.44
N LEU A 73 0.45 7.83 -4.99
CA LEU A 73 -0.64 8.81 -5.09
C LEU A 73 -1.72 8.37 -6.07
N SER A 74 -1.35 7.83 -7.24
CA SER A 74 -2.29 7.35 -8.25
C SER A 74 -3.18 6.23 -7.69
N ILE A 75 -2.57 5.21 -7.09
CA ILE A 75 -3.30 4.08 -6.50
C ILE A 75 -4.15 4.56 -5.31
N SER A 76 -3.60 5.41 -4.43
CA SER A 76 -4.36 5.95 -3.30
C SER A 76 -5.60 6.73 -3.73
N LYS A 77 -5.53 7.48 -4.84
CA LYS A 77 -6.68 8.20 -5.42
C LYS A 77 -7.76 7.24 -5.91
N LYS A 78 -7.38 6.14 -6.58
CA LYS A 78 -8.33 5.13 -7.06
C LYS A 78 -9.01 4.42 -5.90
N LEU A 79 -8.24 4.01 -4.90
CA LEU A 79 -8.74 3.30 -3.72
C LEU A 79 -9.62 4.16 -2.82
N LYS A 80 -9.44 5.49 -2.82
CA LYS A 80 -10.29 6.43 -2.06
C LYS A 80 -11.77 6.32 -2.45
N SER A 81 -12.07 6.22 -3.74
CA SER A 81 -13.45 6.17 -4.26
C SER A 81 -14.00 4.75 -4.43
N LEU A 82 -13.15 3.74 -4.31
CA LEU A 82 -13.53 2.35 -4.53
C LEU A 82 -14.56 1.90 -3.47
N LYS A 83 -15.56 1.16 -3.94
CA LYS A 83 -16.57 0.47 -3.12
C LYS A 83 -16.56 -1.00 -3.47
N LEU A 84 -16.09 -1.84 -2.56
CA LEU A 84 -15.92 -3.27 -2.81
C LEU A 84 -17.24 -4.00 -3.10
N GLN A 85 -18.39 -3.44 -2.71
CA GLN A 85 -19.74 -3.90 -3.08
C GLN A 85 -19.92 -4.01 -4.61
N ASN A 86 -19.22 -3.15 -5.36
CA ASN A 86 -19.32 -3.08 -6.81
C ASN A 86 -18.41 -4.09 -7.52
N ALA A 87 -17.67 -4.92 -6.77
CA ALA A 87 -16.82 -5.95 -7.33
C ALA A 87 -17.65 -6.95 -8.16
N LYS A 88 -17.07 -7.36 -9.28
CA LYS A 88 -17.69 -8.18 -10.32
C LYS A 88 -17.15 -9.61 -10.29
N ALA A 89 -17.98 -10.55 -10.71
CA ALA A 89 -17.58 -11.92 -11.01
C ALA A 89 -18.24 -12.35 -12.32
N SER A 90 -17.58 -13.25 -13.06
CA SER A 90 -18.16 -13.90 -14.24
C SER A 90 -19.24 -14.93 -13.86
N CYS A 91 -19.20 -15.44 -12.64
CA CYS A 91 -20.16 -16.37 -12.05
C CYS A 91 -21.02 -15.58 -11.04
N LEU A 92 -22.33 -15.52 -11.26
CA LEU A 92 -23.24 -14.75 -10.41
C LEU A 92 -23.35 -15.39 -9.02
N GLU A 93 -23.34 -16.72 -8.98
CA GLU A 93 -23.40 -17.54 -7.78
C GLU A 93 -22.18 -17.26 -6.88
N ASP A 94 -20.98 -17.15 -7.47
CA ASP A 94 -19.76 -16.77 -6.74
C ASP A 94 -19.89 -15.36 -6.15
N LYS A 95 -20.39 -14.41 -6.93
CA LYS A 95 -20.60 -13.04 -6.44
C LYS A 95 -21.58 -13.03 -5.26
N GLN A 96 -22.73 -13.67 -5.40
CA GLN A 96 -23.76 -13.71 -4.34
C GLN A 96 -23.25 -14.39 -3.07
N MET A 97 -22.52 -15.49 -3.22
CA MET A 97 -21.87 -16.18 -2.12
C MET A 97 -20.87 -15.27 -1.41
N ILE A 98 -19.97 -14.62 -2.14
CA ILE A 98 -18.94 -13.75 -1.55
C ILE A 98 -19.56 -12.51 -0.91
N ASP A 99 -20.51 -11.88 -1.57
CA ASP A 99 -21.23 -10.72 -1.02
C ASP A 99 -21.96 -11.11 0.27
N SER A 100 -22.57 -12.29 0.33
CA SER A 100 -23.19 -12.82 1.54
C SER A 100 -22.18 -13.09 2.65
N LEU A 101 -21.01 -13.66 2.33
CA LEU A 101 -19.94 -13.90 3.30
C LEU A 101 -19.44 -12.60 3.91
N VAL A 102 -19.29 -11.53 3.12
CA VAL A 102 -18.92 -10.20 3.63
C VAL A 102 -20.02 -9.64 4.52
N GLN A 103 -21.28 -9.68 4.08
CA GLN A 103 -22.42 -9.14 4.87
C GLN A 103 -22.62 -9.83 6.22
N GLN A 104 -22.23 -11.10 6.34
CA GLN A 104 -22.31 -11.85 7.60
C GLN A 104 -21.25 -11.43 8.63
N GLN A 105 -20.25 -10.65 8.23
CA GLN A 105 -19.19 -10.19 9.13
C GLN A 105 -19.63 -8.95 9.92
N PRO A 106 -19.11 -8.75 11.14
CA PRO A 106 -19.28 -7.49 11.85
C PRO A 106 -18.86 -6.30 10.99
N GLY A 107 -19.77 -5.35 10.76
CA GLY A 107 -19.54 -4.16 9.92
C GLY A 107 -19.59 -4.41 8.41
N GLY A 108 -19.76 -5.66 7.97
CA GLY A 108 -20.02 -6.01 6.57
C GLY A 108 -19.00 -5.42 5.59
N PHE A 109 -19.51 -4.88 4.49
CA PHE A 109 -18.66 -4.21 3.50
C PHE A 109 -17.99 -2.94 4.03
N ASP A 110 -18.56 -2.25 5.02
CA ASP A 110 -17.95 -1.03 5.55
C ASP A 110 -16.67 -1.35 6.32
N ALA A 111 -16.63 -2.48 7.04
CA ALA A 111 -15.42 -2.98 7.68
C ALA A 111 -14.32 -3.30 6.65
N VAL A 112 -14.64 -4.06 5.59
CA VAL A 112 -13.64 -4.42 4.57
C VAL A 112 -13.18 -3.20 3.76
N ASN A 113 -14.08 -2.28 3.42
CA ASN A 113 -13.69 -1.01 2.81
C ASN A 113 -12.83 -0.16 3.76
N GLY A 114 -13.14 -0.17 5.05
CA GLY A 114 -12.36 0.50 6.11
C GLY A 114 -10.94 -0.04 6.18
N PHE A 115 -10.78 -1.36 6.16
CA PHE A 115 -9.48 -2.03 6.15
C PHE A 115 -8.61 -1.61 4.95
N VAL A 116 -9.18 -1.58 3.73
CA VAL A 116 -8.44 -1.10 2.55
C VAL A 116 -8.04 0.37 2.70
N ARG A 117 -8.96 1.23 3.18
CA ARG A 117 -8.67 2.66 3.40
C ARG A 117 -7.58 2.87 4.44
N GLU A 118 -7.55 2.07 5.51
CA GLU A 118 -6.49 2.12 6.52
C GLU A 118 -5.14 1.80 5.90
N LYS A 119 -5.06 0.75 5.07
CA LYS A 119 -3.84 0.40 4.34
C LYS A 119 -3.40 1.50 3.37
N VAL A 120 -4.33 2.16 2.69
CA VAL A 120 -4.03 3.34 1.86
C VAL A 120 -3.50 4.50 2.70
N CYS A 121 -4.07 4.75 3.87
CA CYS A 121 -3.55 5.76 4.78
C CYS A 121 -2.14 5.44 5.29
N GLU A 122 -1.84 4.16 5.55
CA GLU A 122 -0.50 3.68 5.88
C GLU A 122 0.50 4.00 4.75
N VAL A 123 0.17 3.64 3.51
CA VAL A 123 0.97 3.97 2.32
C VAL A 123 1.25 5.46 2.25
N LEU A 124 0.22 6.32 2.33
CA LEU A 124 0.38 7.77 2.24
C LEU A 124 1.25 8.36 3.36
N ARG A 125 1.22 7.79 4.57
CA ARG A 125 2.09 8.21 5.67
C ARG A 125 3.54 7.83 5.40
N ILE A 126 3.79 6.61 4.94
CA ILE A 126 5.13 6.11 4.63
C ILE A 126 5.73 6.90 3.46
N THR A 127 4.98 7.08 2.38
CA THR A 127 5.42 7.88 1.21
C THR A 127 5.78 9.30 1.62
N ARG A 128 4.95 9.96 2.44
CA ARG A 128 5.24 11.32 2.94
C ARG A 128 6.52 11.38 3.75
N LYS A 129 6.73 10.41 4.66
CA LYS A 129 7.93 10.34 5.50
C LYS A 129 9.18 10.13 4.64
N HIS A 130 9.14 9.17 3.72
CA HIS A 130 10.27 8.84 2.85
C HIS A 130 10.63 10.03 1.95
N PHE A 131 9.64 10.62 1.28
CA PHE A 131 9.84 11.77 0.41
C PHE A 131 10.38 12.99 1.17
N GLY A 132 9.83 13.28 2.37
CA GLY A 132 10.32 14.39 3.19
C GLY A 132 11.76 14.19 3.67
N SER A 133 12.15 12.96 4.01
CA SER A 133 13.53 12.62 4.37
C SER A 133 14.50 12.82 3.21
N GLU A 134 14.11 12.39 2.01
CA GLU A 134 14.93 12.55 0.80
C GLU A 134 15.09 14.02 0.42
N LEU A 135 14.02 14.81 0.51
CA LEU A 135 14.06 16.26 0.27
C LEU A 135 15.03 16.95 1.24
N ALA A 136 14.88 16.70 2.55
CA ALA A 136 15.74 17.31 3.57
C ALA A 136 17.22 16.94 3.40
N ARG A 137 17.50 15.70 2.98
CA ARG A 137 18.85 15.22 2.66
C ARG A 137 19.45 15.99 1.48
N LEU A 138 18.66 16.19 0.41
CA LEU A 138 19.09 16.94 -0.76
C LEU A 138 19.33 18.42 -0.44
N GLU A 139 18.42 19.07 0.29
CA GLU A 139 18.57 20.46 0.73
C GLU A 139 19.85 20.64 1.57
N SER A 140 20.07 19.77 2.54
CA SER A 140 21.26 19.79 3.40
C SER A 140 22.54 19.62 2.59
N GLY A 141 22.54 18.71 1.60
CA GLY A 141 23.68 18.48 0.71
C GLY A 141 24.01 19.69 -0.16
N LEU A 142 23.00 20.35 -0.73
CA LEU A 142 23.17 21.54 -1.54
C LEU A 142 23.67 22.74 -0.72
N LEU A 143 23.14 22.93 0.49
CA LEU A 143 23.62 23.99 1.40
C LEU A 143 25.08 23.79 1.79
N LEU A 144 25.49 22.56 2.11
CA LEU A 144 26.89 22.24 2.44
C LEU A 144 27.84 22.53 1.26
N GLN A 145 27.43 22.20 0.03
CA GLN A 145 28.22 22.49 -1.17
C GLN A 145 28.38 24.00 -1.41
N ASN A 146 27.32 24.78 -1.21
CA ASN A 146 27.37 26.23 -1.36
C ASN A 146 28.32 26.89 -0.33
N SER A 147 28.34 26.41 0.91
CA SER A 147 29.26 26.95 1.94
C SER A 147 30.73 26.62 1.68
N LEU A 148 31.04 25.50 1.05
CA LEU A 148 32.42 25.15 0.67
C LEU A 148 32.93 25.99 -0.50
N ALA A 149 32.05 26.35 -1.44
CA ALA A 149 32.39 27.23 -2.57
C ALA A 149 32.74 28.67 -2.16
N ASP A 150 32.24 29.14 -1.00
CA ASP A 150 32.43 30.52 -0.52
C ASP A 150 33.75 30.74 0.26
N THR A 151 34.52 29.67 0.49
CA THR A 151 35.79 29.74 1.26
C THR A 151 37.06 29.80 0.38
N GLY A 152 36.91 30.00 -0.94
CA GLY A 152 38.01 30.08 -1.91
C GLY A 152 38.76 31.43 -1.99
N GLN A 153 39.66 31.67 -1.03
CA GLN A 153 40.88 32.54 -1.02
C GLN A 153 40.83 34.06 -1.33
N PRO A 154 41.35 34.93 -0.44
CA PRO A 154 41.81 36.29 -0.78
C PRO A 154 43.10 36.23 -1.61
N GLN A 155 43.15 37.00 -2.71
CA GLN A 155 44.36 37.19 -3.52
C GLN A 155 45.46 37.89 -2.70
N PRO A 156 46.72 37.42 -2.75
CA PRO A 156 47.83 38.15 -2.16
C PRO A 156 48.13 39.38 -3.01
N GLN A 157 48.05 40.56 -2.39
CA GLN A 157 48.46 41.83 -3.00
C GLN A 157 49.97 41.80 -3.32
N PRO A 158 50.40 42.31 -4.48
CA PRO A 158 51.82 42.52 -4.73
C PRO A 158 52.32 43.65 -3.82
N GLN A 159 53.33 43.35 -3.01
CA GLN A 159 54.09 44.34 -2.23
C GLN A 159 55.02 45.16 -3.15
N PRO A 160 55.36 46.40 -2.75
CA PRO A 160 55.76 47.50 -3.66
C PRO A 160 57.11 47.33 -4.35
#